data_AF-A0A7V4ZRJ1-F1
#
_entry.id   AF-A0A7V4ZRJ1-F1
#
_cell.length_a   1.000
_cell.length_b   1.000
_cell.length_c   1.000
_cell.angle_alpha   90.00
_cell.angle_beta   90.00
_cell.angle_gamma   90.00
#
_symmetry.space_group_name_H-M   'P 1'
#
loop_
_entity.id
_entity.type
_entity.pdbx_description
1 polymer ?
#
loop_
_entity_poly.entity_id
_entity_poly.type
_entity_poly.pdbx_seq_one_letter_code
_entity_poly.pdbx_strand_id
1 'polypeptide(L)'
;MKNKIFIASILIFIPTLLSAQGMAKKVKPLSISQETQACLECHKVYTPGIVEDWQKSIHANTTPSLALKKAEKTRRISANKFPTHLTGVVVGCYECHGLNSDKHKDNFEHEGFKVNIIVSPKDCAICHPIEEKQYSESKKAHAVGNLTKNPVYHSLVETIISMKIIEKGNVIQKDISEATRQETCFGCHGTEVKVSGVQSIETEVGTMNIPKLTNWPNQGVGRINPDGSLGACSSCHPRHQFSIEVARKPYTCAQCHLEPDVPAWNVYKESKHGNIFHSNYSKWNFNSVPWRAGKDFQAPTCATCHNSLIATPDGKVVAERTHDFGARLWIRLFGLIYSHPQPIHGDTSTLKNKDGFPLPTAFTGEVAKEGLIDGKQQAKRKQLMGGICKQCHSTSWTTQHFLKLENTIKEVDQMVLASTLLLLEAWKQGLAEGIPQGKNPFDESIEQMWIRQWLFYANSIKYASAMTGAPDYATFKHGWWNLTENLQHMKDWIEFKKKNP
;
A
#
# COMPACT_ATOMS: atom_id res chain seq x y z
N MET A 1 56.05 2.43 -89.89
CA MET A 1 56.94 3.54 -89.48
C MET A 1 56.18 4.46 -88.53
N LYS A 2 56.86 4.85 -87.44
CA LYS A 2 56.55 5.91 -86.46
C LYS A 2 55.59 5.57 -85.30
N ASN A 3 56.23 5.19 -84.20
CA ASN A 3 55.83 5.36 -82.81
C ASN A 3 55.23 6.75 -82.53
N LYS A 4 54.29 6.81 -81.57
CA LYS A 4 54.39 7.72 -80.41
C LYS A 4 53.50 7.24 -79.25
N ILE A 5 54.12 7.34 -78.07
CA ILE A 5 53.72 6.98 -76.72
C ILE A 5 52.87 8.14 -76.14
N PHE A 6 51.87 7.90 -75.27
CA PHE A 6 51.73 8.51 -73.92
C PHE A 6 50.35 8.33 -73.26
N ILE A 7 50.43 7.88 -72.00
CA ILE A 7 49.64 8.18 -70.79
C ILE A 7 48.24 7.55 -70.61
N ALA A 8 48.23 6.59 -69.67
CA ALA A 8 47.07 6.19 -68.88
C ALA A 8 46.68 7.30 -67.88
N SER A 9 45.41 7.72 -67.90
CA SER A 9 44.83 8.59 -66.88
C SER A 9 43.89 7.79 -65.99
N ILE A 10 44.29 7.63 -64.72
CA ILE A 10 43.51 7.03 -63.64
C ILE A 10 42.41 8.01 -63.23
N LEU A 11 41.15 7.62 -63.45
CA LEU A 11 39.97 8.33 -62.96
C LEU A 11 39.76 8.01 -61.48
N ILE A 12 40.10 8.96 -60.60
CA ILE A 12 39.81 8.92 -59.17
C ILE A 12 38.33 9.24 -58.97
N PHE A 13 37.54 8.25 -58.56
CA PHE A 13 36.17 8.43 -58.09
C PHE A 13 36.21 9.02 -56.67
N ILE A 14 35.85 10.29 -56.53
CA ILE A 14 35.61 10.94 -55.23
C ILE A 14 34.13 10.69 -54.87
N PRO A 15 33.80 10.00 -53.76
CA PRO A 15 32.43 9.95 -53.29
C PRO A 15 32.11 11.24 -52.53
N THR A 16 31.17 12.01 -53.07
CA THR A 16 30.53 13.13 -52.38
C THR A 16 29.66 12.61 -51.23
N LEU A 17 30.25 12.54 -50.03
CA LEU A 17 29.52 12.39 -48.77
C LEU A 17 28.72 13.67 -48.51
N LEU A 18 27.47 13.70 -48.99
CA LEU A 18 26.47 14.63 -48.48
C LEU A 18 26.22 14.32 -47.00
N SER A 19 26.80 15.15 -46.14
CA SER A 19 26.52 15.16 -44.71
C SER A 19 25.13 15.73 -44.48
N ALA A 20 24.12 14.86 -44.36
CA ALA A 20 22.83 15.23 -43.76
C ALA A 20 23.04 15.41 -42.25
N GLN A 21 23.50 16.60 -41.84
CA GLN A 21 23.43 17.01 -40.44
C GLN A 21 21.96 17.24 -40.08
N GLY A 22 21.31 16.21 -39.55
CA GLY A 22 20.03 16.36 -38.88
C GLY A 22 20.20 17.37 -37.73
N MET A 23 19.56 18.53 -37.84
CA MET A 23 19.45 19.47 -36.72
C MET A 23 18.71 18.77 -35.57
N ALA A 24 19.45 18.19 -34.63
CA ALA A 24 18.90 17.84 -33.33
C ALA A 24 18.39 19.14 -32.68
N LYS A 25 17.07 19.28 -32.54
CA LYS A 25 16.46 20.39 -31.78
C LYS A 25 17.15 20.43 -30.41
N LYS A 26 17.91 21.49 -30.13
CA LYS A 26 18.44 21.78 -28.79
C LYS A 26 17.24 21.84 -27.84
N VAL A 27 17.06 20.80 -27.03
CA VAL A 27 16.05 20.78 -25.98
C VAL A 27 16.48 21.85 -24.97
N LYS A 28 15.65 22.89 -24.79
CA LYS A 28 15.92 23.92 -23.78
C LYS A 28 16.04 23.22 -22.42
N PRO A 29 17.10 23.45 -21.64
CA PRO A 29 17.24 22.86 -20.32
C PRO A 29 16.02 23.22 -19.47
N LEU A 30 15.51 22.26 -18.70
CA LEU A 30 14.38 22.48 -17.81
C LEU A 30 14.79 23.49 -16.73
N SER A 31 13.88 24.41 -16.40
CA SER A 31 14.16 25.42 -15.38
C SER A 31 14.09 24.78 -13.99
N ILE A 32 15.07 25.07 -13.15
CA ILE A 32 15.06 24.83 -11.71
C ILE A 32 14.79 26.19 -11.05
N SER A 33 14.04 26.22 -9.94
CA SER A 33 13.81 27.45 -9.17
C SER A 33 15.10 27.91 -8.48
N GLN A 34 15.18 29.18 -8.09
CA GLN A 34 16.34 29.69 -7.37
C GLN A 34 16.46 29.04 -5.99
N GLU A 35 15.31 28.79 -5.36
CA GLU A 35 15.20 28.15 -4.06
C GLU A 35 15.70 26.70 -4.10
N THR A 36 15.22 25.88 -5.05
CA THR A 36 15.75 24.52 -5.22
C THR A 36 17.23 24.53 -5.60
N GLN A 37 17.69 25.49 -6.41
CA GLN A 37 19.11 25.61 -6.75
C GLN A 37 19.96 25.84 -5.47
N ALA A 38 19.52 26.71 -4.57
CA ALA A 38 20.17 26.93 -3.28
C ALA A 38 20.17 25.65 -2.40
N CYS A 39 19.05 24.94 -2.34
CA CYS A 39 18.98 23.64 -1.64
C CYS A 39 20.03 22.66 -2.21
N LEU A 40 20.14 22.57 -3.54
CA LEU A 40 21.04 21.64 -4.23
C LEU A 40 22.51 21.97 -4.01
N GLU A 41 22.89 23.23 -3.84
CA GLU A 41 24.27 23.63 -3.58
C GLU A 41 24.81 23.05 -2.27
N CYS A 42 23.96 22.98 -1.24
CA CYS A 42 24.31 22.39 0.05
C CYS A 42 24.07 20.87 0.07
N HIS A 43 22.88 20.41 -0.30
CA HIS A 43 22.47 19.00 -0.16
C HIS A 43 23.21 18.01 -1.08
N LYS A 44 23.87 18.49 -2.15
CA LYS A 44 24.78 17.65 -2.93
C LYS A 44 25.99 17.19 -2.12
N VAL A 45 26.42 17.98 -1.14
CA VAL A 45 27.57 17.69 -0.29
C VAL A 45 27.13 16.87 0.92
N TYR A 46 26.09 17.32 1.63
CA TYR A 46 25.73 16.74 2.93
C TYR A 46 24.70 15.59 2.87
N THR A 47 23.88 15.53 1.81
CA THR A 47 22.94 14.42 1.59
C THR A 47 22.94 13.95 0.14
N PRO A 48 24.10 13.56 -0.43
CA PRO A 48 24.23 13.26 -1.86
C PRO A 48 23.24 12.19 -2.33
N GLY A 49 22.95 11.19 -1.49
CA GLY A 49 21.98 10.13 -1.82
C GLY A 49 20.56 10.65 -2.08
N ILE A 50 20.11 11.69 -1.36
CA ILE A 50 18.79 12.32 -1.59
C ILE A 50 18.76 13.01 -2.95
N VAL A 51 19.82 13.76 -3.26
CA VAL A 51 19.91 14.52 -4.52
C VAL A 51 20.00 13.58 -5.72
N GLU A 52 20.86 12.56 -5.65
CA GLU A 52 21.02 11.56 -6.71
C GLU A 52 19.72 10.77 -6.97
N ASP A 53 18.95 10.49 -5.91
CA ASP A 53 17.67 9.79 -6.04
C ASP A 53 16.58 10.69 -6.65
N TRP A 54 16.50 11.97 -6.22
CA TRP A 54 15.61 12.96 -6.82
C TRP A 54 15.93 13.20 -8.31
N GLN A 55 17.20 13.29 -8.70
CA GLN A 55 17.59 13.49 -10.10
C GLN A 55 17.10 12.37 -11.03
N LYS A 56 16.90 11.14 -10.50
CA LYS A 56 16.34 10.00 -11.24
C LYS A 56 14.81 9.99 -11.28
N SER A 57 14.15 10.92 -10.58
CA SER A 57 12.69 11.05 -10.55
C SER A 57 12.16 11.72 -11.82
N ILE A 58 10.86 11.53 -12.09
CA ILE A 58 10.18 12.35 -13.11
C ILE A 58 10.04 13.81 -12.64
N HIS A 59 9.95 14.04 -11.33
CA HIS A 59 9.83 15.36 -10.74
C HIS A 59 11.01 16.26 -11.08
N ALA A 60 12.24 15.73 -11.12
CA ALA A 60 13.43 16.46 -11.58
C ALA A 60 13.52 16.64 -13.11
N ASN A 61 12.78 15.84 -13.87
CA ASN A 61 12.91 15.72 -15.33
C ASN A 61 11.66 16.18 -16.10
N THR A 62 10.71 16.84 -15.44
CA THR A 62 9.53 17.42 -16.08
C THR A 62 8.99 18.59 -15.26
N THR A 63 8.39 19.56 -15.94
CA THR A 63 7.64 20.64 -15.26
C THR A 63 6.15 20.33 -15.30
N PRO A 64 5.34 20.86 -14.35
CA PRO A 64 3.89 20.75 -14.41
C PRO A 64 3.29 21.21 -15.76
N SER A 65 3.79 22.31 -16.33
CA SER A 65 3.35 22.78 -17.67
C SER A 65 3.62 21.77 -18.78
N LEU A 66 4.80 21.13 -18.79
CA LEU A 66 5.13 20.09 -19.77
C LEU A 66 4.31 18.83 -19.55
N ALA A 67 4.06 18.45 -18.31
CA ALA A 67 3.22 17.31 -17.97
C ALA A 67 1.77 17.51 -18.43
N LEU A 68 1.22 18.73 -18.34
CA LEU A 68 -0.14 19.06 -18.81
C LEU A 68 -0.32 18.96 -20.32
N LYS A 69 0.74 19.14 -21.12
CA LYS A 69 0.68 19.00 -22.58
C LYS A 69 0.43 17.56 -23.04
N LYS A 70 0.68 16.58 -22.18
CA LYS A 70 0.37 15.17 -22.46
C LYS A 70 -1.14 14.95 -22.37
N ALA A 71 -1.67 14.05 -23.20
CA ALA A 71 -3.07 13.66 -23.14
C ALA A 71 -3.45 13.19 -21.72
N GLU A 72 -4.68 13.50 -21.29
CA GLU A 72 -5.14 13.27 -19.93
C GLU A 72 -4.92 11.82 -19.43
N LYS A 73 -5.14 10.84 -20.30
CA LYS A 73 -4.98 9.42 -19.98
C LYS A 73 -3.52 8.94 -19.94
N THR A 74 -2.56 9.73 -20.42
CA THR A 74 -1.12 9.37 -20.44
C THR A 74 -0.27 10.25 -19.54
N ARG A 75 -0.78 11.42 -19.13
CA ARG A 75 -0.12 12.30 -18.17
C ARG A 75 -0.17 11.72 -16.75
N ARG A 76 0.81 12.12 -15.92
CA ARG A 76 0.95 11.70 -14.51
C ARG A 76 0.66 12.85 -13.54
N ILE A 77 -0.01 13.89 -14.01
CA ILE A 77 -0.47 15.04 -13.25
C ILE A 77 -1.99 15.12 -13.39
N SER A 78 -2.72 15.36 -12.31
CA SER A 78 -4.19 15.38 -12.34
C SER A 78 -4.80 16.76 -12.11
N ALA A 79 -4.03 17.69 -11.54
CA ALA A 79 -4.42 19.10 -11.49
C ALA A 79 -4.54 19.68 -12.89
N ASN A 80 -5.50 20.58 -13.10
CA ASN A 80 -5.60 21.39 -14.33
C ASN A 80 -5.06 22.82 -14.13
N LYS A 81 -4.92 23.24 -12.88
CA LYS A 81 -4.39 24.54 -12.46
C LYS A 81 -3.56 24.32 -11.20
N PHE A 82 -2.44 25.02 -11.10
CA PHE A 82 -1.54 25.02 -9.95
C PHE A 82 -0.89 26.41 -9.86
N PRO A 83 -0.29 26.77 -8.72
CA PRO A 83 0.35 28.07 -8.55
C PRO A 83 1.35 28.42 -9.65
N THR A 84 1.39 29.69 -10.05
CA THR A 84 2.23 30.18 -11.16
C THR A 84 3.72 29.87 -10.94
N HIS A 85 4.19 29.97 -9.70
CA HIS A 85 5.58 29.70 -9.33
C HIS A 85 6.01 28.25 -9.60
N LEU A 86 5.09 27.28 -9.59
CA LEU A 86 5.38 25.87 -9.91
C LEU A 86 5.34 25.56 -11.41
N THR A 87 4.76 26.44 -12.24
CA THR A 87 4.36 26.09 -13.60
C THR A 87 5.55 25.84 -14.54
N GLY A 88 6.55 26.71 -14.43
CA GLY A 88 7.70 26.76 -15.35
C GLY A 88 8.93 26.01 -14.86
N VAL A 89 8.92 25.48 -13.64
CA VAL A 89 10.06 24.82 -13.00
C VAL A 89 9.80 23.33 -12.80
N VAL A 90 10.87 22.56 -12.66
CA VAL A 90 10.79 21.16 -12.22
C VAL A 90 10.29 21.10 -10.78
N VAL A 91 9.74 19.95 -10.37
CA VAL A 91 9.33 19.75 -8.98
C VAL A 91 10.60 19.40 -8.18
N GLY A 92 11.27 20.42 -7.65
CA GLY A 92 12.49 20.33 -6.88
C GLY A 92 12.27 20.17 -5.38
N CYS A 93 13.32 20.45 -4.61
CA CYS A 93 13.32 20.39 -3.15
C CYS A 93 12.28 21.36 -2.58
N TYR A 94 12.37 22.63 -2.98
CA TYR A 94 11.51 23.70 -2.44
C TYR A 94 10.08 23.63 -2.95
N GLU A 95 9.87 23.15 -4.18
CA GLU A 95 8.53 22.93 -4.75
C GLU A 95 7.70 21.88 -4.01
N CYS A 96 8.32 21.09 -3.12
CA CYS A 96 7.64 20.18 -2.20
C CYS A 96 7.71 20.68 -0.75
N HIS A 97 8.93 20.93 -0.25
CA HIS A 97 9.14 21.26 1.16
C HIS A 97 8.71 22.69 1.53
N GLY A 98 8.60 23.60 0.58
CA GLY A 98 8.15 24.99 0.79
C GLY A 98 6.64 25.19 0.62
N LEU A 99 5.86 24.13 0.36
CA LEU A 99 4.41 24.24 0.15
C LEU A 99 3.64 24.40 1.47
N ASN A 100 2.49 25.08 1.41
CA ASN A 100 1.51 25.16 2.50
C ASN A 100 2.10 25.48 3.89
N SER A 101 3.18 26.28 3.96
CA SER A 101 3.96 26.48 5.20
C SER A 101 3.13 26.89 6.42
N ASP A 102 2.04 27.64 6.21
CA ASP A 102 1.13 28.09 7.27
C ASP A 102 0.26 26.96 7.86
N LYS A 103 0.14 25.82 7.16
CA LYS A 103 -0.62 24.64 7.60
C LYS A 103 0.27 23.61 8.31
N HIS A 104 1.57 23.68 8.13
CA HIS A 104 2.51 22.71 8.68
C HIS A 104 3.03 23.16 10.04
N LYS A 105 2.74 22.36 11.08
CA LYS A 105 3.29 22.59 12.42
C LYS A 105 4.80 22.34 12.49
N ASP A 106 5.33 21.57 11.54
CA ASP A 106 6.75 21.23 11.40
C ASP A 106 7.48 22.15 10.40
N ASN A 107 6.86 23.28 10.02
CA ASN A 107 7.53 24.31 9.25
C ASN A 107 8.59 25.02 10.10
N PHE A 108 9.78 25.23 9.54
CA PHE A 108 10.86 25.93 10.21
C PHE A 108 11.73 26.70 9.22
N GLU A 109 12.52 27.64 9.74
CA GLU A 109 13.52 28.37 8.97
C GLU A 109 14.77 27.53 8.79
N HIS A 110 15.24 27.41 7.56
CA HIS A 110 16.39 26.62 7.17
C HIS A 110 17.15 27.36 6.06
N GLU A 111 18.27 27.96 6.42
CA GLU A 111 19.17 28.68 5.49
C GLU A 111 18.43 29.76 4.67
N GLY A 112 17.58 30.56 5.33
CA GLY A 112 16.82 31.63 4.71
C GLY A 112 15.52 31.21 4.02
N PHE A 113 15.17 29.92 4.04
CA PHE A 113 13.93 29.39 3.49
C PHE A 113 13.02 28.84 4.59
N LYS A 114 11.71 28.92 4.39
CA LYS A 114 10.74 28.19 5.23
C LYS A 114 10.45 26.84 4.60
N VAL A 115 10.74 25.76 5.33
CA VAL A 115 10.56 24.39 4.84
C VAL A 115 9.84 23.53 5.87
N ASN A 116 9.03 22.59 5.40
CA ASN A 116 8.41 21.55 6.20
C ASN A 116 9.33 20.33 6.19
N ILE A 117 9.52 19.67 7.33
CA ILE A 117 10.24 18.39 7.36
C ILE A 117 9.46 17.34 6.56
N ILE A 118 8.14 17.28 6.79
CA ILE A 118 7.25 16.28 6.23
C ILE A 118 6.39 16.91 5.14
N VAL A 119 6.63 16.47 3.89
CA VAL A 119 5.72 16.70 2.77
C VAL A 119 4.51 15.78 2.94
N SER A 120 3.32 16.36 3.02
CA SER A 120 2.07 15.66 3.31
C SER A 120 1.28 15.32 2.02
N PRO A 121 0.23 14.49 2.11
CA PRO A 121 -0.74 14.33 1.04
C PRO A 121 -1.31 15.67 0.53
N LYS A 122 -1.53 16.68 1.38
CA LYS A 122 -2.08 17.98 0.96
C LYS A 122 -1.09 18.80 0.14
N ASP A 123 0.21 18.63 0.34
CA ASP A 123 1.22 19.19 -0.55
C ASP A 123 1.19 18.50 -1.92
N CYS A 124 1.08 17.17 -1.92
CA CYS A 124 0.96 16.37 -3.14
C CYS A 124 -0.30 16.77 -3.94
N ALA A 125 -1.39 17.12 -3.26
CA ALA A 125 -2.67 17.51 -3.86
C ALA A 125 -2.60 18.79 -4.73
N ILE A 126 -1.55 19.61 -4.57
CA ILE A 126 -1.34 20.78 -5.45
C ILE A 126 -1.21 20.36 -6.92
N CYS A 127 -0.55 19.23 -7.19
CA CYS A 127 -0.37 18.67 -8.53
C CYS A 127 -1.21 17.39 -8.77
N HIS A 128 -1.55 16.67 -7.70
CA HIS A 128 -2.22 15.36 -7.73
C HIS A 128 -3.54 15.30 -6.93
N PRO A 129 -4.50 16.22 -7.15
CA PRO A 129 -5.72 16.30 -6.35
C PRO A 129 -6.64 15.09 -6.51
N ILE A 130 -6.63 14.41 -7.67
CA ILE A 130 -7.45 13.21 -7.87
C ILE A 130 -6.92 12.05 -7.03
N GLU A 131 -5.61 11.83 -7.06
CA GLU A 131 -4.95 10.78 -6.29
C GLU A 131 -5.08 11.01 -4.79
N GLU A 132 -4.88 12.24 -4.32
CA GLU A 132 -5.05 12.58 -2.90
C GLU A 132 -6.49 12.37 -2.43
N LYS A 133 -7.48 12.85 -3.19
CA LYS A 133 -8.90 12.66 -2.84
C LYS A 133 -9.25 11.18 -2.72
N GLN A 134 -8.90 10.39 -3.73
CA GLN A 134 -9.12 8.94 -3.72
C GLN A 134 -8.44 8.26 -2.52
N TYR A 135 -7.23 8.69 -2.16
CA TYR A 135 -6.49 8.08 -1.04
C TYR A 135 -7.08 8.48 0.31
N SER A 136 -7.38 9.77 0.51
CA SER A 136 -7.86 10.33 1.78
C SER A 136 -9.17 9.71 2.25
N GLU A 137 -10.05 9.32 1.33
CA GLU A 137 -11.32 8.64 1.62
C GLU A 137 -11.16 7.12 1.85
N SER A 138 -9.96 6.57 1.59
CA SER A 138 -9.71 5.13 1.60
C SER A 138 -9.44 4.58 3.00
N LYS A 139 -9.66 3.27 3.17
CA LYS A 139 -9.30 2.56 4.41
C LYS A 139 -7.82 2.68 4.80
N LYS A 140 -6.93 2.93 3.82
CA LYS A 140 -5.49 3.07 4.06
C LYS A 140 -5.18 4.39 4.77
N ALA A 141 -5.75 5.50 4.32
CA ALA A 141 -5.61 6.80 5.01
C ALA A 141 -6.15 6.75 6.45
N HIS A 142 -7.22 5.99 6.69
CA HIS A 142 -7.81 5.83 8.01
C HIS A 142 -7.19 4.70 8.85
N ALA A 143 -6.10 4.06 8.42
CA ALA A 143 -5.62 2.80 9.01
C ALA A 143 -5.25 2.87 10.50
N VAL A 144 -4.60 3.95 10.96
CA VAL A 144 -4.29 4.15 12.39
C VAL A 144 -5.55 4.41 13.20
N GLY A 145 -6.47 5.22 12.67
CA GLY A 145 -7.75 5.52 13.32
C GLY A 145 -8.64 4.29 13.43
N ASN A 146 -8.67 3.46 12.39
CA ASN A 146 -9.42 2.20 12.37
C ASN A 146 -8.95 1.24 13.47
N LEU A 147 -7.65 1.19 13.78
CA LEU A 147 -7.13 0.36 14.89
C LEU A 147 -7.35 0.99 16.27
N THR A 148 -7.17 2.31 16.40
CA THR A 148 -7.12 2.99 17.71
C THR A 148 -8.48 3.44 18.21
N LYS A 149 -9.38 3.86 17.31
CA LYS A 149 -10.74 4.30 17.67
C LYS A 149 -11.71 3.13 17.85
N ASN A 150 -11.34 1.95 17.36
CA ASN A 150 -12.12 0.74 17.53
C ASN A 150 -11.68 0.04 18.83
N PRO A 151 -12.50 0.03 19.90
CA PRO A 151 -12.12 -0.58 21.18
C PRO A 151 -11.77 -2.07 21.07
N VAL A 152 -12.43 -2.82 20.17
CA VAL A 152 -12.15 -4.25 19.97
C VAL A 152 -10.78 -4.44 19.34
N TYR A 153 -10.48 -3.71 18.25
CA TYR A 153 -9.17 -3.82 17.59
C TYR A 153 -8.06 -3.24 18.46
N HIS A 154 -8.33 -2.15 19.18
CA HIS A 154 -7.37 -1.55 20.09
C HIS A 154 -7.02 -2.52 21.23
N SER A 155 -8.01 -3.20 21.82
CA SER A 155 -7.75 -4.24 22.84
C SER A 155 -6.86 -5.35 22.30
N LEU A 156 -7.08 -5.81 21.06
CA LEU A 156 -6.21 -6.81 20.43
C LEU A 156 -4.78 -6.29 20.24
N VAL A 157 -4.63 -5.05 19.76
CA VAL A 157 -3.31 -4.40 19.61
C VAL A 157 -2.59 -4.37 20.96
N GLU A 158 -3.23 -3.84 22.00
CA GLU A 158 -2.63 -3.74 23.34
C GLU A 158 -2.26 -5.13 23.88
N THR A 159 -3.11 -6.14 23.69
CA THR A 159 -2.86 -7.52 24.16
C THR A 159 -1.65 -8.16 23.49
N ILE A 160 -1.41 -7.85 22.21
CA ILE A 160 -0.30 -8.41 21.43
C ILE A 160 1.02 -7.73 21.79
N ILE A 161 1.06 -6.39 21.84
CA ILE A 161 2.32 -5.64 21.87
C ILE A 161 2.76 -5.22 23.29
N SER A 162 1.90 -5.42 24.29
CA SER A 162 2.26 -5.13 25.67
C SER A 162 3.29 -6.09 26.23
N MET A 163 4.19 -5.54 27.03
CA MET A 163 5.11 -6.33 27.82
C MET A 163 4.32 -7.16 28.84
N LYS A 164 4.70 -8.43 28.98
CA LYS A 164 4.10 -9.38 29.92
C LYS A 164 5.14 -9.76 30.95
N ILE A 165 4.79 -9.67 32.23
CA ILE A 165 5.63 -10.13 33.32
C ILE A 165 4.87 -11.11 34.22
N ILE A 166 5.59 -11.83 35.07
CA ILE A 166 4.98 -12.72 36.06
C ILE A 166 5.05 -12.06 37.43
N GLU A 167 3.90 -11.81 38.04
CA GLU A 167 3.81 -11.41 39.45
C GLU A 167 2.86 -12.37 40.18
N LYS A 168 3.33 -12.96 41.29
CA LYS A 168 2.58 -13.92 42.11
C LYS A 168 1.94 -15.07 41.30
N GLY A 169 2.62 -15.55 40.27
CA GLY A 169 2.16 -16.64 39.40
C GLY A 169 1.17 -16.22 38.31
N ASN A 170 0.80 -14.94 38.22
CA ASN A 170 -0.10 -14.41 37.19
C ASN A 170 0.67 -13.66 36.12
N VAL A 171 0.21 -13.78 34.86
CA VAL A 171 0.69 -12.95 33.76
C VAL A 171 0.06 -11.57 33.87
N ILE A 172 0.88 -10.53 34.01
CA ILE A 172 0.42 -9.14 34.10
C ILE A 172 0.91 -8.35 32.89
N GLN A 173 -0.02 -7.60 32.29
CA GLN A 173 0.25 -6.66 31.22
C GLN A 173 0.83 -5.36 31.78
N LYS A 174 1.93 -4.88 31.18
CA LYS A 174 2.56 -3.59 31.51
C LYS A 174 2.49 -2.63 30.32
N ASP A 175 2.85 -1.37 30.57
CA ASP A 175 2.84 -0.31 29.58
C ASP A 175 3.70 -0.62 28.34
N ILE A 176 3.25 -0.11 27.20
CA ILE A 176 3.94 -0.25 25.91
C ILE A 176 4.75 1.02 25.63
N SER A 177 6.03 0.85 25.28
CA SER A 177 6.85 1.97 24.85
C SER A 177 6.41 2.54 23.49
N GLU A 178 6.62 3.83 23.26
CA GLU A 178 6.36 4.44 21.94
C GLU A 178 7.17 3.77 20.81
N ALA A 179 8.39 3.30 21.11
CA ALA A 179 9.23 2.58 20.16
C ALA A 179 8.59 1.24 19.75
N THR A 180 8.08 0.46 20.71
CA THR A 180 7.36 -0.80 20.43
C THR A 180 6.12 -0.55 19.59
N ARG A 181 5.37 0.53 19.87
CA ARG A 181 4.21 0.93 19.04
C ARG A 181 4.65 1.18 17.59
N GLN A 182 5.71 1.97 17.39
CA GLN A 182 6.22 2.35 16.08
C GLN A 182 6.74 1.16 15.27
N GLU A 183 7.40 0.18 15.91
CA GLU A 183 8.01 -0.97 15.23
C GLU A 183 7.00 -2.05 14.84
N THR A 184 5.84 -2.11 15.52
CA THR A 184 4.86 -3.18 15.36
C THR A 184 3.68 -2.76 14.48
N CYS A 185 2.46 -2.71 15.02
CA CYS A 185 1.23 -2.44 14.27
C CYS A 185 1.29 -1.09 13.54
N PHE A 186 1.83 -0.07 14.19
CA PHE A 186 1.87 1.29 13.67
C PHE A 186 3.00 1.53 12.66
N GLY A 187 3.94 0.59 12.52
CA GLY A 187 4.91 0.59 11.42
C GLY A 187 4.21 0.49 10.05
N CYS A 188 3.17 -0.35 9.97
CA CYS A 188 2.34 -0.50 8.77
C CYS A 188 1.12 0.45 8.76
N HIS A 189 0.42 0.60 9.89
CA HIS A 189 -0.83 1.37 9.95
C HIS A 189 -0.62 2.88 10.05
N GLY A 190 0.53 3.32 10.53
CA GLY A 190 0.87 4.72 10.69
C GLY A 190 0.78 5.20 12.14
N THR A 191 1.45 6.30 12.42
CA THR A 191 1.46 6.97 13.73
C THR A 191 0.87 8.37 13.65
N GLU A 192 0.57 8.98 14.80
CA GLU A 192 0.34 10.42 14.88
C GLU A 192 1.66 11.14 15.11
N VAL A 193 2.17 11.81 14.07
CA VAL A 193 3.41 12.58 14.16
C VAL A 193 3.12 13.93 14.82
N LYS A 194 3.81 14.22 15.92
CA LYS A 194 3.64 15.48 16.67
C LYS A 194 4.93 16.28 16.68
N VAL A 195 4.77 17.60 16.62
CA VAL A 195 5.86 18.55 16.88
C VAL A 195 5.86 18.85 18.36
N SER A 196 6.91 18.41 19.05
CA SER A 196 7.05 18.53 20.52
C SER A 196 7.89 19.73 20.96
N GLY A 197 8.38 20.52 20.00
CA GLY A 197 9.22 21.69 20.23
C GLY A 197 10.28 21.82 19.14
N VAL A 198 11.36 22.53 19.45
CA VAL A 198 12.56 22.68 18.62
C VAL A 198 13.72 22.00 19.35
N GLN A 199 14.62 21.38 18.61
CA GLN A 199 15.87 20.82 19.11
C GLN A 199 17.05 21.38 18.33
N SER A 200 18.14 21.68 19.03
CA SER A 200 19.41 22.01 18.41
C SER A 200 20.18 20.72 18.11
N ILE A 201 20.67 20.59 16.89
CA ILE A 201 21.51 19.49 16.45
C ILE A 201 22.84 20.02 15.94
N GLU A 202 23.92 19.30 16.19
CA GLU A 202 25.23 19.59 15.60
C GLU A 202 25.34 18.90 14.25
N THR A 203 25.76 19.67 13.23
CA THR A 203 25.95 19.17 11.87
C THR A 203 27.33 19.58 11.35
N GLU A 204 27.75 19.04 10.21
CA GLU A 204 29.02 19.41 9.57
C GLU A 204 29.10 20.89 9.13
N VAL A 205 27.95 21.58 9.04
CA VAL A 205 27.87 23.02 8.71
C VAL A 205 27.58 23.90 9.94
N GLY A 206 27.55 23.31 11.13
CA GLY A 206 27.29 23.99 12.40
C GLY A 206 25.99 23.58 13.07
N THR A 207 25.67 24.27 14.16
CA THR A 207 24.47 24.01 14.95
C THR A 207 23.21 24.45 14.18
N MET A 208 22.23 23.56 14.07
CA MET A 208 20.94 23.84 13.43
C MET A 208 19.80 23.62 14.41
N ASN A 209 18.80 24.50 14.37
CA ASN A 209 17.58 24.37 15.15
C ASN A 209 16.48 23.76 14.27
N ILE A 210 16.06 22.53 14.59
CA ILE A 210 15.06 21.80 13.81
C ILE A 210 13.84 21.43 14.68
N PRO A 211 12.65 21.30 14.10
CA PRO A 211 11.50 20.75 14.81
C PRO A 211 11.79 19.36 15.40
N LYS A 212 11.48 19.20 16.68
CA LYS A 212 11.56 17.91 17.38
C LYS A 212 10.27 17.12 17.16
N LEU A 213 10.34 16.13 16.27
CA LEU A 213 9.20 15.26 15.95
C LEU A 213 9.16 14.04 16.89
N THR A 214 7.97 13.69 17.38
CA THR A 214 7.71 12.40 18.04
C THR A 214 6.92 11.47 17.11
N ASN A 215 7.05 10.17 17.33
CA ASN A 215 6.49 9.12 16.47
C ASN A 215 6.96 9.17 15.00
N TRP A 216 8.19 9.65 14.79
CA TRP A 216 8.87 9.79 13.52
C TRP A 216 10.27 9.13 13.62
N PRO A 217 10.77 8.42 12.59
CA PRO A 217 10.23 8.24 11.24
C PRO A 217 9.07 7.25 11.14
N ASN A 218 8.07 7.56 10.31
CA ASN A 218 6.97 6.65 10.02
C ASN A 218 6.47 6.81 8.57
N GLN A 219 6.18 5.69 7.91
CA GLN A 219 5.63 5.65 6.54
C GLN A 219 4.40 4.73 6.45
N GLY A 220 3.76 4.46 7.59
CA GLY A 220 2.54 3.67 7.62
C GLY A 220 1.41 4.38 6.87
N VAL A 221 0.54 3.60 6.24
CA VAL A 221 -0.39 4.09 5.23
C VAL A 221 -1.43 5.08 5.76
N GLY A 222 -1.69 5.07 7.08
CA GLY A 222 -2.63 5.96 7.74
C GLY A 222 -1.97 6.98 8.67
N ARG A 223 -0.68 7.29 8.50
CA ARG A 223 0.04 8.28 9.31
C ARG A 223 -0.76 9.60 9.40
N ILE A 224 -0.93 10.14 10.59
CA ILE A 224 -1.50 11.48 10.79
C ILE A 224 -0.33 12.47 10.76
N ASN A 225 -0.39 13.39 9.81
CA ASN A 225 0.68 14.35 9.53
C ASN A 225 0.57 15.62 10.40
N PRO A 226 1.64 16.41 10.52
CA PRO A 226 1.63 17.66 11.29
C PRO A 226 0.58 18.69 10.83
N ASP A 227 0.19 18.67 9.55
CA ASP A 227 -0.88 19.49 8.97
C ASP A 227 -2.30 18.91 9.18
N GLY A 228 -2.41 17.78 9.88
CA GLY A 228 -3.67 17.08 10.15
C GLY A 228 -4.14 16.16 9.02
N SER A 229 -3.45 16.13 7.88
CA SER A 229 -3.80 15.23 6.77
C SER A 229 -3.48 13.77 7.08
N LEU A 230 -4.19 12.86 6.42
CA LEU A 230 -4.07 11.42 6.63
C LEU A 230 -3.31 10.75 5.49
N GLY A 231 -2.27 10.01 5.84
CA GLY A 231 -1.55 9.09 4.97
C GLY A 231 -0.09 9.46 4.69
N ALA A 232 0.62 8.51 4.11
CA ALA A 232 1.99 8.68 3.63
C ALA A 232 2.06 8.33 2.14
N CYS A 233 2.17 9.34 1.27
CA CYS A 233 2.28 9.12 -0.17
C CYS A 233 3.56 8.37 -0.57
N SER A 234 4.56 8.25 0.32
CA SER A 234 5.79 7.51 0.06
C SER A 234 5.71 6.02 0.37
N SER A 235 4.60 5.47 0.88
CA SER A 235 4.52 4.04 1.27
C SER A 235 4.68 3.07 0.10
N CYS A 236 4.36 3.48 -1.14
CA CYS A 236 4.38 2.61 -2.32
C CYS A 236 5.36 3.05 -3.41
N HIS A 237 5.59 4.36 -3.54
CA HIS A 237 6.64 4.93 -4.39
C HIS A 237 7.51 5.82 -3.50
N PRO A 238 8.53 5.23 -2.85
CA PRO A 238 9.32 5.94 -1.86
C PRO A 238 9.94 7.23 -2.39
N ARG A 239 10.14 8.17 -1.47
CA ARG A 239 10.98 9.35 -1.72
C ARG A 239 12.43 8.89 -1.90
N HIS A 240 13.25 9.56 -2.71
CA HIS A 240 12.98 10.79 -3.46
C HIS A 240 12.81 10.55 -4.97
N GLN A 241 12.91 9.31 -5.44
CA GLN A 241 12.65 8.97 -6.84
C GLN A 241 11.15 8.99 -7.21
N PHE A 242 10.25 8.65 -6.28
CA PHE A 242 8.80 8.55 -6.52
C PHE A 242 8.44 7.69 -7.75
N SER A 243 9.13 6.56 -7.90
CA SER A 243 9.05 5.72 -9.09
C SER A 243 7.75 4.92 -9.16
N ILE A 244 6.97 5.11 -10.25
CA ILE A 244 5.80 4.26 -10.54
C ILE A 244 6.21 2.80 -10.79
N GLU A 245 7.44 2.56 -11.23
CA GLU A 245 7.94 1.21 -11.43
C GLU A 245 8.09 0.49 -10.10
N VAL A 246 8.64 1.17 -9.08
CA VAL A 246 8.66 0.65 -7.71
C VAL A 246 7.23 0.40 -7.22
N ALA A 247 6.31 1.36 -7.44
CA ALA A 247 4.89 1.23 -7.09
C ALA A 247 4.19 0.02 -7.73
N ARG A 248 4.62 -0.36 -8.94
CA ARG A 248 4.06 -1.46 -9.72
C ARG A 248 4.70 -2.79 -9.42
N LYS A 249 5.91 -2.81 -8.87
CA LYS A 249 6.59 -4.03 -8.47
C LYS A 249 6.02 -4.52 -7.12
N PRO A 250 5.78 -5.82 -6.98
CA PRO A 250 5.09 -6.39 -5.81
C PRO A 250 5.89 -6.20 -4.50
N TYR A 251 7.21 -6.01 -4.59
CA TYR A 251 8.10 -5.82 -3.45
C TYR A 251 7.70 -4.63 -2.57
N THR A 252 7.18 -3.54 -3.14
CA THR A 252 6.75 -2.39 -2.33
C THR A 252 5.53 -2.71 -1.47
N CYS A 253 4.69 -3.66 -1.88
CA CYS A 253 3.54 -4.11 -1.11
C CYS A 253 3.97 -5.07 0.02
N ALA A 254 5.09 -5.77 -0.18
CA ALA A 254 5.63 -6.76 0.75
C ALA A 254 6.20 -6.13 2.04
N GLN A 255 6.30 -4.80 2.14
CA GLN A 255 6.61 -4.16 3.43
C GLN A 255 5.52 -4.44 4.49
N CYS A 256 4.26 -4.57 4.08
CA CYS A 256 3.11 -4.65 5.00
C CYS A 256 2.17 -5.83 4.73
N HIS A 257 2.22 -6.45 3.56
CA HIS A 257 1.33 -7.56 3.19
C HIS A 257 2.06 -8.90 3.22
N LEU A 258 2.39 -9.35 4.43
CA LEU A 258 3.15 -10.57 4.72
C LEU A 258 2.35 -11.55 5.59
N GLU A 259 2.87 -12.78 5.68
CA GLU A 259 2.38 -13.77 6.64
C GLU A 259 2.66 -13.33 8.10
N PRO A 260 1.88 -13.82 9.07
CA PRO A 260 0.81 -14.81 8.94
C PRO A 260 -0.59 -14.24 8.68
N ASP A 261 -0.82 -12.95 8.93
CA ASP A 261 -2.17 -12.35 8.96
C ASP A 261 -2.65 -11.82 7.60
N VAL A 262 -1.75 -11.30 6.77
CA VAL A 262 -2.07 -10.72 5.46
C VAL A 262 -1.11 -11.21 4.35
N PRO A 263 -1.01 -12.52 4.08
CA PRO A 263 0.07 -13.15 3.29
C PRO A 263 0.00 -12.91 1.77
N ALA A 264 -0.40 -11.71 1.33
CA ALA A 264 -0.60 -11.40 -0.08
C ALA A 264 0.68 -11.52 -0.90
N TRP A 265 1.81 -11.04 -0.36
CA TRP A 265 3.10 -11.19 -0.99
C TRP A 265 3.49 -12.66 -1.12
N ASN A 266 3.38 -13.43 -0.04
CA ASN A 266 3.79 -14.82 -0.01
C ASN A 266 2.97 -15.67 -0.99
N VAL A 267 1.64 -15.48 -0.98
CA VAL A 267 0.72 -16.11 -1.93
C VAL A 267 1.04 -15.71 -3.36
N TYR A 268 1.27 -14.41 -3.62
CA TYR A 268 1.65 -13.94 -4.94
C TYR A 268 2.96 -14.58 -5.41
N LYS A 269 3.98 -14.62 -4.55
CA LYS A 269 5.31 -15.15 -4.85
C LYS A 269 5.25 -16.63 -5.24
N GLU A 270 4.43 -17.43 -4.57
CA GLU A 270 4.24 -18.86 -4.90
C GLU A 270 3.44 -19.07 -6.20
N SER A 271 2.56 -18.12 -6.55
CA SER A 271 1.67 -18.22 -7.71
C SER A 271 2.38 -18.26 -9.04
N LYS A 272 1.71 -18.81 -10.06
CA LYS A 272 2.21 -18.74 -11.44
C LYS A 272 2.35 -17.29 -11.93
N HIS A 273 1.51 -16.36 -11.47
CA HIS A 273 1.70 -14.93 -11.74
C HIS A 273 3.02 -14.42 -11.18
N GLY A 274 3.32 -14.73 -9.92
CA GLY A 274 4.58 -14.35 -9.28
C GLY A 274 5.79 -15.03 -9.90
N ASN A 275 5.71 -16.31 -10.21
CA ASN A 275 6.79 -17.05 -10.87
C ASN A 275 7.14 -16.43 -12.23
N ILE A 276 6.14 -16.18 -13.08
CA ILE A 276 6.36 -15.54 -14.39
C ILE A 276 6.92 -14.12 -14.23
N PHE A 277 6.41 -13.35 -13.26
CA PHE A 277 6.97 -12.04 -12.92
C PHE A 277 8.46 -12.16 -12.59
N HIS A 278 8.85 -12.98 -11.60
CA HIS A 278 10.25 -13.12 -11.19
C HIS A 278 11.16 -13.58 -12.33
N SER A 279 10.65 -14.41 -13.25
CA SER A 279 11.43 -14.87 -14.40
C SER A 279 11.57 -13.84 -15.53
N ASN A 280 10.64 -12.88 -15.66
CA ASN A 280 10.57 -12.05 -16.88
C ASN A 280 10.42 -10.54 -16.64
N TYR A 281 10.26 -10.06 -15.40
CA TYR A 281 9.95 -8.65 -15.14
C TYR A 281 10.99 -7.68 -15.73
N SER A 282 12.26 -8.07 -15.83
CA SER A 282 13.33 -7.24 -16.42
C SER A 282 13.09 -6.90 -17.90
N LYS A 283 12.22 -7.65 -18.59
CA LYS A 283 11.86 -7.44 -19.99
C LYS A 283 10.64 -6.54 -20.17
N TRP A 284 10.00 -6.10 -19.09
CA TRP A 284 8.71 -5.40 -19.12
C TRP A 284 8.89 -3.89 -19.01
N ASN A 285 7.90 -3.14 -19.48
CA ASN A 285 7.87 -1.69 -19.34
C ASN A 285 6.95 -1.28 -18.19
N PHE A 286 7.55 -0.99 -17.03
CA PHE A 286 6.82 -0.51 -15.86
C PHE A 286 6.47 0.98 -15.88
N ASN A 287 6.90 1.73 -16.89
CA ASN A 287 6.70 3.17 -16.97
C ASN A 287 5.54 3.58 -17.92
N SER A 288 4.99 2.66 -18.73
CA SER A 288 3.87 2.97 -19.62
C SER A 288 2.62 3.42 -18.86
N VAL A 289 1.97 4.49 -19.34
CA VAL A 289 0.67 4.97 -18.87
C VAL A 289 -0.18 5.31 -20.10
N PRO A 290 -1.32 4.64 -20.35
CA PRO A 290 -1.86 3.48 -19.61
C PRO A 290 -0.92 2.26 -19.67
N TRP A 291 -1.07 1.32 -18.74
CA TRP A 291 -0.29 0.08 -18.71
C TRP A 291 -1.01 -1.03 -19.48
N ARG A 292 -0.42 -1.51 -20.58
CA ARG A 292 -1.11 -2.38 -21.54
C ARG A 292 -0.81 -3.85 -21.29
N ALA A 293 -1.85 -4.63 -21.02
CA ALA A 293 -1.72 -6.07 -20.82
C ALA A 293 -1.23 -6.76 -22.11
N GLY A 294 -0.32 -7.72 -21.97
CA GLY A 294 0.32 -8.46 -23.07
C GLY A 294 1.44 -7.70 -23.80
N LYS A 295 1.39 -6.36 -23.80
CA LYS A 295 2.39 -5.50 -24.48
C LYS A 295 3.44 -4.93 -23.54
N ASP A 296 3.01 -4.32 -22.43
CA ASP A 296 3.93 -3.73 -21.45
C ASP A 296 4.28 -4.71 -20.31
N PHE A 297 3.44 -5.73 -20.07
CA PHE A 297 3.65 -6.82 -19.09
C PHE A 297 2.90 -8.09 -19.52
N GLN A 298 3.37 -9.27 -19.11
CA GLN A 298 2.74 -10.57 -19.45
C GLN A 298 2.21 -11.37 -18.25
N ALA A 299 2.52 -10.98 -17.01
CA ALA A 299 1.81 -11.48 -15.83
C ALA A 299 1.49 -10.31 -14.87
N PRO A 300 0.35 -10.37 -14.15
CA PRO A 300 -0.07 -9.27 -13.30
C PRO A 300 0.85 -9.15 -12.07
N THR A 301 0.95 -7.94 -11.53
CA THR A 301 1.43 -7.66 -10.17
C THR A 301 0.28 -7.20 -9.28
N CYS A 302 0.56 -6.92 -8.01
CA CYS A 302 -0.40 -6.31 -7.08
C CYS A 302 -1.05 -5.06 -7.67
N ALA A 303 -0.24 -4.16 -8.25
CA ALA A 303 -0.71 -2.91 -8.83
C ALA A 303 -1.55 -3.12 -10.09
N THR A 304 -1.29 -4.17 -10.88
CA THR A 304 -2.11 -4.50 -12.07
C THR A 304 -3.57 -4.68 -11.66
N CYS A 305 -3.81 -5.51 -10.65
CA CYS A 305 -5.16 -5.89 -10.22
C CYS A 305 -5.81 -4.81 -9.35
N HIS A 306 -5.06 -4.11 -8.50
CA HIS A 306 -5.65 -3.29 -7.44
C HIS A 306 -5.69 -1.77 -7.67
N ASN A 307 -4.82 -1.19 -8.52
CA ASN A 307 -4.69 0.27 -8.58
C ASN A 307 -4.46 0.83 -10.00
N SER A 308 -3.68 0.17 -10.85
CA SER A 308 -3.16 0.76 -12.10
C SER A 308 -4.25 1.04 -13.13
N LEU A 309 -4.05 2.10 -13.93
CA LEU A 309 -4.76 2.29 -15.19
C LEU A 309 -4.33 1.19 -16.17
N ILE A 310 -5.21 0.22 -16.43
CA ILE A 310 -4.99 -0.91 -17.33
C ILE A 310 -5.70 -0.67 -18.65
N ALA A 311 -5.02 -0.99 -19.75
CA ALA A 311 -5.56 -0.95 -21.09
C ALA A 311 -5.24 -2.22 -21.89
N THR A 312 -5.96 -2.42 -22.98
CA THR A 312 -5.66 -3.39 -24.02
C THR A 312 -4.41 -2.97 -24.83
N PRO A 313 -3.81 -3.84 -25.66
CA PRO A 313 -2.66 -3.49 -26.51
C PRO A 313 -2.89 -2.28 -27.45
N ASP A 314 -4.13 -2.11 -27.94
CA ASP A 314 -4.60 -1.00 -28.78
C ASP A 314 -4.99 0.25 -27.98
N GLY A 315 -4.94 0.20 -26.64
CA GLY A 315 -5.09 1.37 -25.77
C GLY A 315 -6.49 1.62 -25.22
N LYS A 316 -7.45 0.70 -25.43
CA LYS A 316 -8.77 0.78 -24.81
C LYS A 316 -8.67 0.53 -23.30
N VAL A 317 -9.25 1.42 -22.51
CA VAL A 317 -9.24 1.30 -21.04
C VAL A 317 -10.03 0.08 -20.60
N VAL A 318 -9.41 -0.74 -19.75
CA VAL A 318 -9.99 -1.91 -19.09
C VAL A 318 -10.36 -1.60 -17.65
N ALA A 319 -9.48 -0.87 -16.94
CA ALA A 319 -9.71 -0.45 -15.57
C ALA A 319 -9.05 0.91 -15.32
N GLU A 320 -9.81 1.86 -14.78
CA GLU A 320 -9.30 3.19 -14.42
C GLU A 320 -8.34 3.13 -13.23
N ARG A 321 -7.40 4.08 -13.15
CA ARG A 321 -6.52 4.22 -11.97
C ARG A 321 -7.33 4.62 -10.75
N THR A 322 -7.01 4.05 -9.59
CA THR A 322 -7.61 4.44 -8.31
C THR A 322 -6.61 4.33 -7.17
N HIS A 323 -6.47 5.39 -6.36
CA HIS A 323 -5.74 5.35 -5.09
C HIS A 323 -6.62 4.93 -3.89
N ASP A 324 -7.92 4.74 -4.09
CA ASP A 324 -8.74 3.92 -3.20
C ASP A 324 -8.57 2.44 -3.57
N PHE A 325 -7.73 1.74 -2.82
CA PHE A 325 -7.50 0.30 -2.99
C PHE A 325 -8.72 -0.56 -2.61
N GLY A 326 -9.73 0.03 -1.93
CA GLY A 326 -11.02 -0.59 -1.67
C GLY A 326 -11.95 -0.59 -2.88
N ALA A 327 -11.77 0.32 -3.83
CA ALA A 327 -12.70 0.54 -4.95
C ALA A 327 -12.88 -0.66 -5.88
N ARG A 328 -11.90 -1.58 -5.93
CA ARG A 328 -11.95 -2.80 -6.75
C ARG A 328 -12.37 -4.06 -5.98
N LEU A 329 -12.54 -3.95 -4.67
CA LEU A 329 -12.86 -5.08 -3.81
C LEU A 329 -14.38 -5.14 -3.60
N TRP A 330 -15.01 -6.29 -3.84
CA TRP A 330 -16.42 -6.51 -3.50
C TRP A 330 -16.58 -7.15 -2.12
N ILE A 331 -15.69 -8.09 -1.79
CA ILE A 331 -15.65 -8.78 -0.52
C ILE A 331 -14.36 -8.44 0.22
N ARG A 332 -14.42 -8.32 1.56
CA ARG A 332 -13.26 -8.23 2.44
C ARG A 332 -12.90 -9.65 2.88
N LEU A 333 -11.73 -10.12 2.43
CA LEU A 333 -11.22 -11.45 2.79
C LEU A 333 -10.67 -11.48 4.21
N PHE A 334 -10.01 -10.40 4.64
CA PHE A 334 -9.52 -10.23 6.00
C PHE A 334 -10.69 -10.26 6.98
N GLY A 335 -10.82 -11.36 7.71
CA GLY A 335 -11.96 -11.64 8.55
C GLY A 335 -12.01 -10.73 9.79
N LEU A 336 -13.19 -10.16 10.07
CA LEU A 336 -13.43 -9.32 11.26
C LEU A 336 -14.72 -9.71 12.01
N ILE A 337 -14.93 -10.98 12.36
CA ILE A 337 -14.01 -12.13 12.19
C ILE A 337 -14.28 -12.96 10.93
N TYR A 338 -15.41 -12.73 10.27
CA TYR A 338 -15.79 -13.39 9.01
C TYR A 338 -15.47 -12.53 7.79
N SER A 339 -15.49 -13.13 6.60
CA SER A 339 -15.51 -12.34 5.37
C SER A 339 -16.82 -11.57 5.26
N HIS A 340 -16.76 -10.35 4.76
CA HIS A 340 -17.94 -9.49 4.70
C HIS A 340 -17.87 -8.55 3.48
N PRO A 341 -19.00 -8.01 2.99
CA PRO A 341 -18.99 -6.99 1.95
C PRO A 341 -18.10 -5.81 2.34
N GLN A 342 -17.46 -5.17 1.37
CA GLN A 342 -16.54 -4.07 1.68
C GLN A 342 -17.25 -2.88 2.34
N PRO A 343 -16.60 -2.21 3.31
CA PRO A 343 -17.12 -0.96 3.84
C PRO A 343 -17.29 0.10 2.74
N ILE A 344 -18.33 0.93 2.88
CA ILE A 344 -18.62 2.06 1.97
C ILE A 344 -17.57 3.16 2.14
N HIS A 345 -17.16 3.42 3.39
CA HIS A 345 -16.20 4.47 3.76
C HIS A 345 -14.87 3.89 4.28
N GLY A 346 -13.82 4.72 4.24
CA GLY A 346 -12.50 4.37 4.75
C GLY A 346 -12.42 4.26 6.27
N ASP A 347 -13.17 5.10 6.99
CA ASP A 347 -13.32 5.01 8.44
C ASP A 347 -14.27 3.86 8.79
N THR A 348 -13.71 2.76 9.28
CA THR A 348 -14.47 1.57 9.70
C THR A 348 -14.76 1.56 11.20
N SER A 349 -14.23 2.52 11.96
CA SER A 349 -14.53 2.64 13.40
C SER A 349 -15.98 3.03 13.66
N THR A 350 -16.66 3.56 12.65
CA THR A 350 -18.09 3.94 12.71
C THR A 350 -19.05 2.78 12.40
N LEU A 351 -18.56 1.64 11.92
CA LEU A 351 -19.40 0.46 11.68
C LEU A 351 -19.98 -0.03 13.00
N LYS A 352 -21.18 -0.63 12.96
CA LYS A 352 -21.78 -1.34 14.08
C LYS A 352 -22.49 -2.59 13.60
N ASN A 353 -22.23 -3.72 14.24
CA ASN A 353 -23.01 -4.94 14.03
C ASN A 353 -24.31 -4.90 14.84
N LYS A 354 -25.13 -5.96 14.72
CA LYS A 354 -26.41 -6.07 15.45
C LYS A 354 -26.25 -6.11 16.97
N ASP A 355 -25.08 -6.51 17.45
CA ASP A 355 -24.75 -6.64 18.88
C ASP A 355 -24.14 -5.34 19.44
N GLY A 356 -24.06 -4.28 18.62
CA GLY A 356 -23.53 -2.96 19.01
C GLY A 356 -22.01 -2.84 18.97
N PHE A 357 -21.28 -3.92 18.67
CA PHE A 357 -19.82 -3.85 18.51
C PHE A 357 -19.43 -3.15 17.22
N PRO A 358 -18.28 -2.45 17.21
CA PRO A 358 -17.77 -1.78 16.03
C PRO A 358 -17.13 -2.77 15.04
N LEU A 359 -17.91 -3.77 14.62
CA LEU A 359 -17.50 -4.86 13.76
C LEU A 359 -18.43 -4.95 12.55
N PRO A 360 -17.95 -5.44 11.41
CA PRO A 360 -18.78 -5.65 10.22
C PRO A 360 -19.70 -6.87 10.34
N THR A 361 -19.47 -7.74 11.33
CA THR A 361 -20.26 -8.95 11.57
C THR A 361 -20.46 -9.17 13.06
N ALA A 362 -21.57 -9.79 13.43
CA ALA A 362 -21.80 -10.40 14.74
C ALA A 362 -20.90 -11.62 14.94
N PHE A 363 -20.70 -12.05 16.20
CA PHE A 363 -19.98 -13.31 16.49
C PHE A 363 -20.77 -14.54 16.04
N THR A 364 -22.08 -14.41 15.84
CA THR A 364 -22.94 -15.45 15.27
C THR A 364 -22.94 -15.46 13.74
N GLY A 365 -22.18 -14.57 13.08
CA GLY A 365 -21.95 -14.56 11.64
C GLY A 365 -22.82 -13.58 10.84
N GLU A 366 -23.79 -12.92 11.46
CA GLU A 366 -24.66 -11.97 10.77
C GLU A 366 -23.91 -10.70 10.39
N VAL A 367 -24.06 -10.30 9.14
CA VAL A 367 -23.42 -9.10 8.57
C VAL A 367 -24.15 -7.83 9.03
N ALA A 368 -23.40 -6.76 9.29
CA ALA A 368 -23.95 -5.44 9.61
C ALA A 368 -24.88 -4.94 8.49
N LYS A 369 -26.03 -4.38 8.87
CA LYS A 369 -27.04 -3.89 7.93
C LYS A 369 -26.61 -2.63 7.18
N GLU A 370 -25.76 -1.83 7.79
CA GLU A 370 -25.35 -0.51 7.31
C GLU A 370 -23.83 -0.39 7.19
N GLY A 371 -23.37 0.59 6.43
CA GLY A 371 -21.95 0.91 6.27
C GLY A 371 -21.16 -0.06 5.36
N LEU A 372 -21.81 -1.08 4.81
CA LEU A 372 -21.23 -2.03 3.85
C LEU A 372 -21.89 -1.92 2.47
N ILE A 373 -21.13 -2.20 1.41
CA ILE A 373 -21.66 -2.11 0.04
C ILE A 373 -22.74 -3.17 -0.21
N ASP A 374 -23.75 -2.78 -0.99
CA ASP A 374 -24.84 -3.68 -1.38
C ASP A 374 -24.41 -4.72 -2.43
N GLY A 375 -25.32 -5.66 -2.73
CA GLY A 375 -25.08 -6.72 -3.72
C GLY A 375 -24.82 -6.18 -5.14
N LYS A 376 -25.43 -5.05 -5.51
CA LYS A 376 -25.26 -4.43 -6.84
C LYS A 376 -23.84 -3.89 -7.01
N GLN A 377 -23.34 -3.21 -5.99
CA GLN A 377 -21.99 -2.68 -5.98
C GLN A 377 -20.95 -3.80 -5.87
N GLN A 378 -21.24 -4.88 -5.13
CA GLN A 378 -20.41 -6.08 -5.13
C GLN A 378 -20.29 -6.69 -6.53
N ALA A 379 -21.42 -6.90 -7.21
CA ALA A 379 -21.43 -7.43 -8.57
C ALA A 379 -20.65 -6.54 -9.54
N LYS A 380 -20.81 -5.20 -9.45
CA LYS A 380 -20.06 -4.23 -10.26
C LYS A 380 -18.56 -4.34 -10.05
N ARG A 381 -18.09 -4.42 -8.79
CA ARG A 381 -16.66 -4.52 -8.48
C ARG A 381 -16.08 -5.89 -8.88
N LYS A 382 -16.84 -6.97 -8.72
CA LYS A 382 -16.48 -8.31 -9.22
C LYS A 382 -16.34 -8.32 -10.75
N GLN A 383 -17.28 -7.68 -11.47
CA GLN A 383 -17.22 -7.56 -12.92
C GLN A 383 -15.99 -6.75 -13.38
N LEU A 384 -15.67 -5.66 -12.69
CA LEU A 384 -14.47 -4.86 -12.95
C LEU A 384 -13.20 -5.71 -12.84
N MET A 385 -13.04 -6.47 -11.75
CA MET A 385 -11.90 -7.37 -11.58
C MET A 385 -11.88 -8.47 -12.67
N GLY A 386 -13.03 -9.05 -12.98
CA GLY A 386 -13.15 -10.00 -14.08
C GLY A 386 -12.75 -9.42 -15.44
N GLY A 387 -12.99 -8.12 -15.69
CA GLY A 387 -12.53 -7.41 -16.87
C GLY A 387 -11.00 -7.37 -17.01
N ILE A 388 -10.28 -7.26 -15.88
CA ILE A 388 -8.82 -7.33 -15.82
C ILE A 388 -8.35 -8.77 -16.13
N CYS A 389 -8.96 -9.79 -15.52
CA CYS A 389 -8.63 -11.19 -15.78
C CYS A 389 -8.81 -11.57 -17.26
N LYS A 390 -9.85 -11.03 -17.89
CA LYS A 390 -10.19 -11.28 -19.31
C LYS A 390 -9.19 -10.71 -20.32
N GLN A 391 -8.18 -9.97 -19.87
CA GLN A 391 -7.07 -9.56 -20.74
C GLN A 391 -6.10 -10.72 -21.04
N CYS A 392 -6.17 -11.80 -20.26
CA CYS A 392 -5.29 -12.97 -20.43
C CYS A 392 -6.06 -14.30 -20.39
N HIS A 393 -7.25 -14.34 -19.80
CA HIS A 393 -8.02 -15.57 -19.60
C HIS A 393 -9.41 -15.51 -20.24
N SER A 394 -9.96 -16.68 -20.56
CA SER A 394 -11.32 -16.79 -21.06
C SER A 394 -12.35 -16.43 -20.00
N THR A 395 -13.56 -16.10 -20.45
CA THR A 395 -14.71 -15.86 -19.55
C THR A 395 -15.00 -17.09 -18.69
N SER A 396 -14.97 -18.30 -19.25
CA SER A 396 -15.24 -19.55 -18.51
C SER A 396 -14.26 -19.73 -17.35
N TRP A 397 -12.96 -19.60 -17.61
CA TRP A 397 -11.93 -19.72 -16.57
C TRP A 397 -12.11 -18.66 -15.48
N THR A 398 -12.37 -17.42 -15.86
CA THR A 398 -12.56 -16.30 -14.91
C THR A 398 -13.78 -16.52 -14.02
N THR A 399 -14.90 -16.99 -14.60
CA THR A 399 -16.11 -17.32 -13.84
C THR A 399 -15.85 -18.45 -12.85
N GLN A 400 -15.23 -19.54 -13.29
CA GLN A 400 -14.93 -20.69 -12.42
C GLN A 400 -13.97 -20.33 -11.29
N HIS A 401 -12.98 -19.46 -11.55
CA HIS A 401 -12.08 -18.96 -10.50
C HIS A 401 -12.85 -18.26 -9.39
N PHE A 402 -13.79 -17.37 -9.72
CA PHE A 402 -14.56 -16.67 -8.71
C PHE A 402 -15.62 -17.53 -8.02
N LEU A 403 -16.21 -18.51 -8.71
CA LEU A 403 -17.09 -19.50 -8.06
C LEU A 403 -16.32 -20.32 -7.01
N LYS A 404 -15.11 -20.76 -7.35
CA LYS A 404 -14.21 -21.43 -6.40
C LYS A 404 -13.90 -20.53 -5.20
N LEU A 405 -13.58 -19.25 -5.42
CA LEU A 405 -13.36 -18.30 -4.32
C LEU A 405 -14.58 -18.17 -3.40
N GLU A 406 -15.78 -18.05 -3.98
CA GLU A 406 -17.03 -17.98 -3.21
C GLU A 406 -17.26 -19.22 -2.36
N ASN A 407 -16.98 -20.41 -2.92
CA ASN A 407 -17.04 -21.66 -2.17
C ASN A 407 -16.04 -21.68 -1.01
N THR A 408 -14.77 -21.33 -1.29
CA THR A 408 -13.73 -21.27 -0.25
C THR A 408 -14.11 -20.33 0.88
N ILE A 409 -14.61 -19.13 0.57
CA ILE A 409 -15.03 -18.16 1.59
C ILE A 409 -16.11 -18.77 2.48
N LYS A 410 -17.14 -19.39 1.88
CA LYS A 410 -18.23 -20.02 2.61
C LYS A 410 -17.72 -21.11 3.57
N GLU A 411 -16.91 -22.04 3.09
CA GLU A 411 -16.41 -23.16 3.90
C GLU A 411 -15.49 -22.68 5.04
N VAL A 412 -14.59 -21.74 4.73
CA VAL A 412 -13.66 -21.18 5.73
C VAL A 412 -14.42 -20.39 6.80
N ASP A 413 -15.38 -19.55 6.41
CA ASP A 413 -16.16 -18.77 7.37
C ASP A 413 -17.06 -19.69 8.25
N GLN A 414 -17.50 -20.84 7.73
CA GLN A 414 -18.16 -21.88 8.55
C GLN A 414 -17.23 -22.48 9.62
N MET A 415 -15.95 -22.70 9.30
CA MET A 415 -14.97 -23.16 10.30
C MET A 415 -14.62 -22.07 11.32
N VAL A 416 -14.59 -20.80 10.91
CA VAL A 416 -14.49 -19.68 11.86
C VAL A 416 -15.68 -19.68 12.81
N LEU A 417 -16.90 -19.94 12.31
CA LEU A 417 -18.09 -20.04 13.15
C LEU A 417 -17.98 -21.20 14.15
N ALA A 418 -17.52 -22.37 13.71
CA ALA A 418 -17.28 -23.50 14.61
C ALA A 418 -16.32 -23.14 15.76
N SER A 419 -15.20 -22.47 15.47
CA SER A 419 -14.27 -22.00 16.52
C SER A 419 -14.90 -20.98 17.46
N THR A 420 -15.74 -20.10 16.92
CA THR A 420 -16.38 -19.03 17.69
C THR A 420 -17.43 -19.63 18.63
N LEU A 421 -18.16 -20.66 18.20
CA LEU A 421 -19.08 -21.40 19.07
C LEU A 421 -18.35 -22.13 20.21
N LEU A 422 -17.15 -22.68 19.97
CA LEU A 422 -16.32 -23.26 21.03
C LEU A 422 -15.88 -22.19 22.04
N LEU A 423 -15.46 -21.02 21.58
CA LEU A 423 -15.08 -19.90 22.46
C LEU A 423 -16.28 -19.43 23.30
N LEU A 424 -17.44 -19.23 22.68
CA LEU A 424 -18.66 -18.82 23.37
C LEU A 424 -19.08 -19.85 24.43
N GLU A 425 -18.91 -21.14 24.15
CA GLU A 425 -19.18 -22.19 25.14
C GLU A 425 -18.19 -22.15 26.31
N ALA A 426 -16.90 -21.92 26.05
CA ALA A 426 -15.90 -21.78 27.10
C ALA A 426 -16.22 -20.60 28.03
N TRP A 427 -16.60 -19.44 27.49
CA TRP A 427 -17.05 -18.28 28.29
C TRP A 427 -18.33 -18.56 29.06
N LYS A 428 -19.31 -19.23 28.44
CA LYS A 428 -20.57 -19.58 29.09
C LYS A 428 -20.36 -20.52 30.28
N GLN A 429 -19.38 -21.42 30.18
CA GLN A 429 -19.03 -22.35 31.24
C GLN A 429 -18.05 -21.79 32.27
N GLY A 430 -17.59 -20.54 32.12
CA GLY A 430 -16.60 -19.94 33.02
C GLY A 430 -15.22 -20.59 32.94
N LEU A 431 -14.89 -21.25 31.82
CA LEU A 431 -13.56 -21.84 31.61
C LEU A 431 -12.53 -20.78 31.18
N ALA A 432 -13.02 -19.67 30.64
CA ALA A 432 -12.33 -18.43 30.29
C ALA A 432 -13.30 -17.26 30.55
N GLU A 433 -12.79 -16.04 30.68
CA GLU A 433 -13.55 -14.82 30.90
C GLU A 433 -13.32 -13.82 29.75
N GLY A 434 -14.34 -13.56 28.94
CA GLY A 434 -14.24 -12.61 27.82
C GLY A 434 -15.35 -11.57 27.83
N ILE A 435 -15.85 -11.23 26.64
CA ILE A 435 -16.86 -10.17 26.45
C ILE A 435 -18.08 -10.33 27.37
N PRO A 436 -18.70 -11.52 27.54
CA PRO A 436 -19.87 -11.67 28.41
C PRO A 436 -19.59 -11.34 29.88
N GLN A 437 -18.34 -11.47 30.31
CA GLN A 437 -17.86 -11.17 31.66
C GLN A 437 -17.30 -9.74 31.78
N GLY A 438 -17.34 -8.93 30.71
CA GLY A 438 -16.72 -7.61 30.68
C GLY A 438 -15.19 -7.66 30.70
N LYS A 439 -14.60 -8.77 30.25
CA LYS A 439 -13.15 -9.01 30.21
C LYS A 439 -12.61 -8.95 28.78
N ASN A 440 -11.28 -8.97 28.67
CA ASN A 440 -10.56 -8.91 27.41
C ASN A 440 -10.73 -10.24 26.65
N PRO A 441 -11.20 -10.25 25.38
CA PRO A 441 -11.44 -11.51 24.67
C PRO A 441 -10.22 -12.04 23.90
N PHE A 442 -9.01 -11.69 24.32
CA PHE A 442 -7.79 -11.92 23.56
C PHE A 442 -6.59 -12.38 24.39
N ASP A 443 -6.69 -12.45 25.71
CA ASP A 443 -5.54 -12.69 26.59
C ASP A 443 -5.43 -14.13 27.10
N GLU A 444 -6.49 -14.93 26.97
CA GLU A 444 -6.46 -16.35 27.37
C GLU A 444 -6.09 -17.31 26.23
N SER A 445 -5.70 -18.54 26.59
CA SER A 445 -5.19 -19.53 25.61
C SER A 445 -6.22 -19.90 24.54
N ILE A 446 -7.48 -20.14 24.92
CA ILE A 446 -8.55 -20.48 23.96
C ILE A 446 -8.90 -19.29 23.07
N GLU A 447 -8.82 -18.07 23.58
CA GLU A 447 -9.02 -16.84 22.83
C GLU A 447 -7.92 -16.62 21.80
N GLN A 448 -6.66 -16.88 22.18
CA GLN A 448 -5.53 -16.83 21.24
C GLN A 448 -5.62 -17.93 20.17
N MET A 449 -6.13 -19.12 20.50
CA MET A 449 -6.46 -20.14 19.49
C MET A 449 -7.54 -19.64 18.53
N TRP A 450 -8.60 -19.03 19.05
CA TRP A 450 -9.65 -18.43 18.23
C TRP A 450 -9.12 -17.30 17.33
N ILE A 451 -8.26 -16.40 17.84
CA ILE A 451 -7.59 -15.36 17.04
C ILE A 451 -6.84 -15.98 15.86
N ARG A 452 -6.01 -17.00 16.11
CA ARG A 452 -5.26 -17.68 15.04
C ARG A 452 -6.18 -18.28 13.99
N GLN A 453 -7.35 -18.80 14.39
CA GLN A 453 -8.34 -19.37 13.47
C GLN A 453 -8.74 -18.38 12.38
N TRP A 454 -9.18 -17.17 12.74
CA TRP A 454 -9.70 -16.20 11.78
C TRP A 454 -8.62 -15.27 11.24
N LEU A 455 -7.69 -14.81 12.08
CA LEU A 455 -6.70 -13.80 11.71
C LEU A 455 -5.58 -14.37 10.83
N PHE A 456 -5.13 -15.61 11.11
CA PHE A 456 -4.02 -16.23 10.38
C PHE A 456 -4.53 -17.26 9.38
N TYR A 457 -5.23 -18.29 9.86
CA TYR A 457 -5.51 -19.47 9.04
C TYR A 457 -6.59 -19.23 7.99
N ALA A 458 -7.74 -18.71 8.42
CA ALA A 458 -8.83 -18.38 7.51
C ALA A 458 -8.39 -17.34 6.46
N ASN A 459 -7.65 -16.31 6.89
CA ASN A 459 -7.14 -15.28 5.99
C ASN A 459 -6.17 -15.86 4.95
N SER A 460 -5.23 -16.72 5.36
CA SER A 460 -4.28 -17.38 4.45
C SER A 460 -4.98 -18.16 3.35
N ILE A 461 -5.96 -19.00 3.70
CA ILE A 461 -6.74 -19.80 2.74
C ILE A 461 -7.52 -18.90 1.78
N LYS A 462 -8.19 -17.87 2.30
CA LYS A 462 -8.95 -16.91 1.49
C LYS A 462 -8.07 -16.14 0.52
N TYR A 463 -6.88 -15.71 0.95
CA TYR A 463 -5.90 -15.04 0.10
C TYR A 463 -5.35 -15.98 -0.98
N ALA A 464 -4.99 -17.21 -0.61
CA ALA A 464 -4.51 -18.24 -1.54
C ALA A 464 -5.54 -18.57 -2.64
N SER A 465 -6.82 -18.66 -2.28
CA SER A 465 -7.91 -18.88 -3.23
C SER A 465 -8.11 -17.68 -4.17
N ALA A 466 -8.07 -16.45 -3.64
CA ALA A 466 -8.35 -15.23 -4.39
C ALA A 466 -7.27 -14.86 -5.42
N MET A 467 -5.99 -15.05 -5.09
CA MET A 467 -4.85 -14.61 -5.91
C MET A 467 -4.26 -15.69 -6.80
N THR A 468 -5.03 -16.78 -7.04
CA THR A 468 -4.66 -17.87 -7.95
C THR A 468 -3.28 -18.45 -7.67
N GLY A 469 -3.19 -19.36 -6.70
CA GLY A 469 -2.08 -20.29 -6.62
C GLY A 469 -1.09 -20.00 -5.52
N ALA A 470 -1.44 -20.43 -4.32
CA ALA A 470 -0.44 -20.82 -3.35
C ALA A 470 -1.01 -22.00 -2.59
N PRO A 471 -1.04 -23.21 -3.21
CA PRO A 471 -1.68 -24.37 -2.61
C PRO A 471 -1.16 -24.65 -1.20
N ASP A 472 0.09 -24.30 -0.92
CA ASP A 472 0.69 -24.51 0.39
C ASP A 472 0.10 -23.55 1.44
N TYR A 473 -0.11 -22.28 1.09
CA TYR A 473 -0.85 -21.32 1.96
C TYR A 473 -2.34 -21.63 2.10
N ALA A 474 -2.91 -22.43 1.18
CA ALA A 474 -4.21 -23.02 1.39
C ALA A 474 -4.16 -24.28 2.25
N THR A 475 -3.01 -24.95 2.38
CA THR A 475 -2.90 -26.29 2.99
C THR A 475 -2.07 -26.30 4.27
N PHE A 476 -0.74 -26.33 4.17
CA PHE A 476 0.16 -26.57 5.31
C PHE A 476 0.81 -25.29 5.86
N LYS A 477 0.94 -24.23 5.07
CA LYS A 477 1.45 -22.93 5.52
C LYS A 477 0.32 -22.06 6.02
N HIS A 478 -0.07 -22.25 7.29
CA HIS A 478 -1.19 -21.52 7.89
C HIS A 478 -2.51 -21.78 7.15
N GLY A 479 -2.68 -22.96 6.54
CA GLY A 479 -3.83 -23.29 5.70
C GLY A 479 -4.86 -24.20 6.40
N TRP A 480 -5.55 -25.01 5.60
CA TRP A 480 -6.56 -25.99 6.03
C TRP A 480 -6.07 -26.94 7.13
N TRP A 481 -4.80 -27.33 7.09
CA TRP A 481 -4.20 -28.17 8.14
C TRP A 481 -4.31 -27.48 9.50
N ASN A 482 -3.76 -26.26 9.62
CA ASN A 482 -3.77 -25.52 10.88
C ASN A 482 -5.19 -25.11 11.29
N LEU A 483 -6.06 -24.77 10.33
CA LEU A 483 -7.46 -24.43 10.57
C LEU A 483 -8.23 -25.61 11.20
N THR A 484 -7.91 -26.85 10.79
CA THR A 484 -8.52 -28.08 11.31
C THR A 484 -7.92 -28.48 12.65
N GLU A 485 -6.59 -28.50 12.74
CA GLU A 485 -5.85 -28.86 13.95
C GLU A 485 -6.19 -27.94 15.12
N ASN A 486 -6.29 -26.63 14.88
CA ASN A 486 -6.59 -25.65 15.91
C ASN A 486 -8.02 -25.79 16.47
N LEU A 487 -9.00 -26.20 15.66
CA LEU A 487 -10.34 -26.54 16.17
C LEU A 487 -10.30 -27.72 17.15
N GLN A 488 -9.52 -28.76 16.82
CA GLN A 488 -9.34 -29.91 17.70
C GLN A 488 -8.66 -29.48 19.01
N HIS A 489 -7.62 -28.65 18.95
CA HIS A 489 -6.96 -28.10 20.14
C HIS A 489 -7.90 -27.28 21.03
N MET A 490 -8.77 -26.45 20.44
CA MET A 490 -9.77 -25.70 21.22
C MET A 490 -10.74 -26.65 21.94
N LYS A 491 -11.22 -27.69 21.24
CA LYS A 491 -12.09 -28.70 21.84
C LYS A 491 -11.40 -29.45 22.97
N ASP A 492 -10.16 -29.90 22.76
CA ASP A 492 -9.39 -30.66 23.75
C ASP A 492 -9.08 -29.81 24.98
N TRP A 493 -8.78 -28.51 24.79
CA TRP A 493 -8.59 -27.56 25.89
C TRP A 493 -9.85 -27.41 26.75
N ILE A 494 -11.04 -27.30 26.12
CA ILE A 494 -12.32 -27.23 26.84
C ILE A 494 -12.54 -28.52 27.64
N GLU A 495 -12.34 -29.68 27.02
CA GLU A 495 -12.51 -30.98 27.69
C GLU A 495 -11.53 -31.17 28.86
N PHE A 496 -10.30 -30.71 28.70
CA PHE A 496 -9.29 -30.74 29.76
C PHE A 496 -9.69 -29.86 30.94
N LYS A 497 -10.08 -28.60 30.70
CA LYS A 497 -10.52 -27.66 31.75
C LYS A 497 -11.78 -28.15 32.47
N LYS A 498 -12.74 -28.74 31.76
CA LYS A 498 -13.93 -29.36 32.37
C LYS A 498 -13.60 -30.49 33.36
N LYS A 499 -12.55 -31.27 33.07
CA LYS A 499 -12.11 -32.37 33.93
C LYS A 499 -11.23 -31.90 35.09
N ASN A 500 -10.70 -30.68 35.02
CA ASN A 500 -9.78 -30.10 36.00
C ASN A 500 -10.22 -28.64 36.29
N PRO A 501 -11.37 -28.46 36.98
CA PRO A 501 -11.99 -27.15 37.20
C PRO A 501 -11.15 -26.22 38.07
#